data_AF-A0A2B5I5M6-F1
#
_entry.id   AF-A0A2B5I5M6-F1
#
_cell.length_a   1.000
_cell.length_b   1.000
_cell.length_c   1.000
_cell.angle_alpha   90.00
_cell.angle_beta   90.00
_cell.angle_gamma   90.00
#
_symmetry.space_group_name_H-M   'P 1'
#
loop_
_entity.id
_entity.type
_entity.pdbx_description
1 polymer ?
#
loop_
_entity_poly.entity_id
_entity_poly.type
_entity_poly.pdbx_seq_one_letter_code
_entity_poly.pdbx_strand_id
1 'polypeptide(L)'
;MKYMQRNMVVMLTIFLFITACSSRERIKEISDVEPSDFKKYAGTYVGNNSDVVAIVNHLPGGETFQSISLENESIKVNYGAKENGNLTEDMVETYWFDGKDTMEKNFLFNVIYLAILVPNAKTYEFQVENKNFTIKREEILSVLYEKFDDFPKEEDMWNKRKVLKFLNDNNKKINRFVNDKDFRKSLFVKYPIK
;
A
#
# COMPACT_ATOMS: atom_id res chain seq x y z
N MET A 1 -48.37 36.67 -3.10
CA MET A 1 -47.51 35.59 -3.66
C MET A 1 -46.00 35.89 -3.72
N LYS A 2 -45.49 37.07 -3.31
CA LYS A 2 -44.04 37.36 -3.35
C LYS A 2 -43.21 36.72 -2.21
N TYR A 3 -43.84 36.34 -1.11
CA TYR A 3 -43.15 35.73 0.05
C TYR A 3 -42.95 34.22 -0.06
N MET A 4 -43.83 33.50 -0.76
CA MET A 4 -43.68 32.05 -0.98
C MET A 4 -42.56 31.73 -1.98
N GLN A 5 -42.34 32.58 -2.99
CA GLN A 5 -41.22 32.41 -3.94
C GLN A 5 -39.85 32.65 -3.28
N ARG A 6 -39.75 33.59 -2.33
CA ARG A 6 -38.48 33.88 -1.65
C ARG A 6 -38.03 32.77 -0.70
N ASN A 7 -38.96 32.12 0.00
CA ASN A 7 -38.64 31.01 0.89
C ASN A 7 -38.35 29.71 0.12
N MET A 8 -38.97 29.51 -1.05
CA MET A 8 -38.70 28.34 -1.90
C MET A 8 -37.30 28.37 -2.52
N VAL A 9 -36.81 29.57 -2.89
CA VAL A 9 -35.45 29.74 -3.44
C VAL A 9 -34.36 29.49 -2.40
N VAL A 10 -34.56 29.93 -1.15
CA VAL A 10 -33.61 29.74 -0.05
C VAL A 10 -33.51 28.27 0.37
N MET A 11 -34.64 27.53 0.36
CA MET A 11 -34.64 26.10 0.67
C MET A 11 -33.98 25.26 -0.45
N LEU A 12 -34.10 25.71 -1.72
CA LEU A 12 -33.48 25.05 -2.87
C LEU A 12 -31.96 25.25 -2.92
N THR A 13 -31.44 26.38 -2.42
CA THR A 13 -29.98 26.63 -2.37
C THR A 13 -29.27 25.83 -1.29
N ILE A 14 -29.95 25.51 -0.19
CA ILE A 14 -29.38 24.72 0.91
C ILE A 14 -29.24 23.24 0.49
N PHE A 15 -30.14 22.71 -0.35
CA PHE A 15 -30.03 21.34 -0.87
C PHE A 15 -28.89 21.15 -1.90
N LEU A 16 -28.47 22.21 -2.58
CA LEU A 16 -27.38 22.15 -3.59
C LEU A 16 -25.98 21.98 -2.98
N PHE A 17 -25.80 22.24 -1.68
CA PHE A 17 -24.51 22.03 -1.00
C PHE A 17 -24.33 20.62 -0.42
N ILE A 18 -25.35 19.77 -0.44
CA ILE A 18 -25.31 18.42 0.17
C ILE A 18 -25.06 17.32 -0.88
N THR A 19 -25.09 17.65 -2.18
CA THR A 19 -24.95 16.64 -3.26
C THR A 19 -23.55 16.55 -3.87
N ALA A 20 -22.55 17.23 -3.32
CA ALA A 20 -21.14 17.05 -3.70
C ALA A 20 -20.37 16.11 -2.75
N CYS A 21 -21.05 15.12 -2.16
CA CYS A 21 -20.37 13.92 -1.66
C CYS A 21 -20.37 12.87 -2.77
N SER A 22 -19.88 13.23 -3.96
CA SER A 22 -19.41 12.20 -4.89
C SER A 22 -18.26 11.52 -4.17
N SER A 23 -18.35 10.21 -3.93
CA SER A 23 -17.26 9.40 -3.40
C SER A 23 -16.06 9.54 -4.34
N ARG A 24 -15.24 10.58 -4.12
CA ARG A 24 -14.00 10.78 -4.86
C ARG A 24 -13.19 9.52 -4.59
N GLU A 25 -12.74 8.88 -5.65
CA GLU A 25 -11.95 7.66 -5.54
C GLU A 25 -10.74 7.98 -4.66
N ARG A 26 -10.72 7.39 -3.47
CA ARG A 26 -9.70 7.62 -2.44
C ARG A 26 -8.59 6.61 -2.66
N ILE A 27 -7.35 7.09 -2.66
CA ILE A 27 -6.17 6.24 -2.64
C ILE A 27 -6.08 5.57 -1.27
N LYS A 28 -5.91 4.25 -1.25
CA LYS A 28 -5.87 3.42 -0.05
C LYS A 28 -4.70 3.80 0.85
N GLU A 29 -4.96 3.94 2.14
CA GLU A 29 -3.95 4.16 3.18
C GLU A 29 -3.66 2.84 3.93
N ILE A 30 -2.59 2.80 4.74
CA ILE A 30 -2.23 1.64 5.57
C ILE A 30 -3.39 1.20 6.48
N SER A 31 -4.20 2.13 6.98
CA SER A 31 -5.36 1.83 7.83
C SER A 31 -6.46 1.05 7.12
N ASP A 32 -6.52 1.12 5.80
CA ASP A 32 -7.55 0.51 4.98
C ASP A 32 -7.21 -0.95 4.62
N VAL A 33 -6.00 -1.41 4.97
CA VAL A 33 -5.50 -2.74 4.60
C VAL A 33 -5.92 -3.77 5.64
N GLU A 34 -6.70 -4.75 5.22
CA GLU A 34 -7.10 -5.87 6.07
C GLU A 34 -6.38 -7.16 5.67
N PRO A 35 -5.86 -7.96 6.63
CA PRO A 35 -5.25 -9.26 6.31
C PRO A 35 -6.19 -10.23 5.55
N SER A 36 -7.50 -10.07 5.70
CA SER A 36 -8.55 -10.83 5.00
C SER A 36 -8.46 -10.68 3.48
N ASP A 37 -8.07 -9.50 2.98
CA ASP A 37 -7.91 -9.22 1.54
C ASP A 37 -6.88 -10.12 0.89
N PHE A 38 -5.90 -10.58 1.66
CA PHE A 38 -4.78 -11.40 1.16
C PHE A 38 -5.02 -12.92 1.30
N LYS A 39 -6.18 -13.34 1.82
CA LYS A 39 -6.49 -14.75 2.10
C LYS A 39 -6.23 -15.66 0.92
N LYS A 40 -6.51 -15.22 -0.30
CA LYS A 40 -6.34 -16.07 -1.50
C LYS A 40 -4.93 -16.04 -2.09
N TYR A 41 -4.07 -15.11 -1.69
CA TYR A 41 -2.74 -14.95 -2.29
C TYR A 41 -1.58 -15.43 -1.40
N ALA A 42 -1.84 -15.81 -0.15
CA ALA A 42 -0.80 -16.33 0.74
C ALA A 42 -0.17 -17.62 0.16
N GLY A 43 1.16 -17.62 0.04
CA GLY A 43 1.92 -18.70 -0.60
C GLY A 43 2.01 -18.60 -2.12
N THR A 44 1.75 -17.42 -2.69
CA THR A 44 1.99 -17.17 -4.13
C THR A 44 3.49 -17.03 -4.41
N TYR A 45 3.86 -16.82 -5.67
CA TYR A 45 5.24 -16.71 -6.12
C TYR A 45 5.35 -15.71 -7.28
N VAL A 46 6.55 -15.19 -7.52
CA VAL A 46 6.81 -14.14 -8.54
C VAL A 46 6.28 -14.51 -9.93
N GLY A 47 6.28 -15.79 -10.31
CA GLY A 47 5.77 -16.24 -11.61
C GLY A 47 4.24 -16.24 -11.74
N ASN A 48 3.49 -15.98 -10.67
CA ASN A 48 2.04 -15.83 -10.69
C ASN A 48 1.67 -14.35 -10.76
N ASN A 49 1.83 -13.76 -11.96
CA ASN A 49 1.65 -12.33 -12.20
C ASN A 49 0.29 -11.82 -11.73
N SER A 50 -0.77 -12.60 -11.95
CA SER A 50 -2.13 -12.23 -11.57
C SER A 50 -2.25 -12.02 -10.05
N ASP A 51 -1.73 -12.96 -9.26
CA ASP A 51 -1.82 -12.87 -7.81
C ASP A 51 -0.90 -11.78 -7.25
N VAL A 52 0.30 -11.60 -7.81
CA VAL A 52 1.22 -10.53 -7.35
C VAL A 52 0.63 -9.15 -7.65
N VAL A 53 0.07 -8.94 -8.85
CA VAL A 53 -0.64 -7.70 -9.19
C VAL A 53 -1.83 -7.47 -8.26
N ALA A 54 -2.58 -8.53 -7.95
CA ALA A 54 -3.72 -8.40 -7.04
C ALA A 54 -3.28 -8.01 -5.62
N ILE A 55 -2.19 -8.60 -5.09
CA ILE A 55 -1.58 -8.16 -3.83
C ILE A 55 -1.26 -6.67 -3.88
N VAL A 56 -0.55 -6.21 -4.92
CA VAL A 56 -0.14 -4.80 -5.07
C VAL A 56 -1.35 -3.85 -5.09
N ASN A 57 -2.44 -4.22 -5.76
CA ASN A 57 -3.67 -3.40 -5.78
C ASN A 57 -4.38 -3.34 -4.41
N HIS A 58 -4.21 -4.35 -3.54
CA HIS A 58 -4.72 -4.34 -2.18
C HIS A 58 -3.83 -3.57 -1.19
N LEU A 59 -2.58 -3.27 -1.55
CA LEU A 59 -1.66 -2.50 -0.72
C LEU A 59 -1.95 -0.99 -0.77
N PRO A 60 -1.44 -0.21 0.20
CA PRO A 60 -1.50 1.25 0.18
C PRO A 60 -0.89 1.82 -1.09
N GLY A 61 -1.58 2.80 -1.66
CA GLY A 61 -1.22 3.37 -2.97
C GLY A 61 -1.59 2.49 -4.16
N GLY A 62 -2.25 1.33 -3.95
CA GLY A 62 -2.61 0.38 -4.98
C GLY A 62 -3.48 0.96 -6.11
N GLU A 63 -4.31 1.95 -5.83
CA GLU A 63 -5.11 2.65 -6.86
C GLU A 63 -4.23 3.42 -7.86
N THR A 64 -3.01 3.77 -7.45
CA THR A 64 -1.98 4.42 -8.29
C THR A 64 -1.06 3.40 -8.99
N PHE A 65 -1.30 2.09 -8.86
CA PHE A 65 -0.49 1.05 -9.52
C PHE A 65 -0.50 1.20 -11.05
N GLN A 66 0.63 1.45 -11.70
CA GLN A 66 0.74 1.55 -13.15
C GLN A 66 1.20 0.24 -13.81
N SER A 67 2.30 -0.32 -13.33
CA SER A 67 2.91 -1.49 -13.93
C SER A 67 3.77 -2.27 -12.93
N ILE A 68 4.04 -3.53 -13.27
CA ILE A 68 4.92 -4.41 -12.50
C ILE A 68 5.88 -5.13 -13.45
N SER A 69 7.13 -5.34 -13.00
CA SER A 69 8.06 -6.30 -13.60
C SER A 69 8.38 -7.39 -12.59
N LEU A 70 8.34 -8.64 -13.06
CA LEU A 70 8.46 -9.87 -12.28
C LEU A 70 9.55 -10.75 -12.90
N GLU A 71 10.79 -10.29 -12.82
CA GLU A 71 11.94 -10.90 -13.49
C GLU A 71 12.97 -11.37 -12.47
N ASN A 72 13.56 -12.55 -12.69
CA ASN A 72 14.62 -13.09 -11.82
C ASN A 72 14.23 -13.09 -10.34
N GLU A 73 12.98 -13.44 -10.06
CA GLU A 73 12.40 -13.41 -8.71
C GLU A 73 12.42 -12.02 -8.06
N SER A 74 12.52 -10.95 -8.84
CA SER A 74 12.44 -9.57 -8.34
C SER A 74 11.06 -9.00 -8.62
N ILE A 75 10.56 -8.17 -7.70
CA ILE A 75 9.29 -7.46 -7.85
C ILE A 75 9.60 -5.98 -7.97
N LYS A 76 9.37 -5.40 -9.16
CA LYS A 76 9.44 -3.96 -9.38
C LYS A 76 8.04 -3.42 -9.63
N VAL A 77 7.56 -2.51 -8.80
CA VAL A 77 6.25 -1.85 -8.93
C VAL A 77 6.44 -0.38 -9.27
N ASN A 78 5.76 0.07 -10.32
CA ASN A 78 5.68 1.49 -10.67
C ASN A 78 4.29 2.03 -10.32
N TYR A 79 4.27 3.19 -9.66
CA TYR A 79 3.08 3.92 -9.25
C TYR A 79 3.02 5.29 -9.94
N GLY A 80 1.82 5.77 -10.19
CA GLY A 80 1.56 7.06 -10.83
C GLY A 80 0.11 7.20 -11.30
N ALA A 81 -0.23 8.34 -11.90
CA ALA A 81 -1.52 8.52 -12.57
C ALA A 81 -1.58 7.67 -13.85
N LYS A 82 -2.75 7.10 -14.16
CA LYS A 82 -2.98 6.37 -15.42
C LYS A 82 -3.60 7.33 -16.42
N GLU A 83 -3.19 7.26 -17.69
CA GLU A 83 -3.73 8.11 -18.77
C GLU A 83 -5.27 8.04 -18.88
N ASN A 84 -5.87 6.90 -18.54
CA ASN A 84 -7.33 6.69 -18.51
C ASN A 84 -7.84 6.27 -17.11
N GLY A 85 -7.12 6.67 -16.06
CA GLY A 85 -7.51 6.40 -14.67
C GLY A 85 -8.47 7.45 -14.11
N ASN A 86 -9.12 7.10 -13.01
CA ASN A 86 -10.01 8.01 -12.30
C ASN A 86 -9.25 9.00 -11.37
N LEU A 87 -7.94 8.78 -11.17
CA LEU A 87 -7.07 9.64 -10.37
C LEU A 87 -6.31 10.61 -11.27
N THR A 88 -6.35 11.90 -10.93
CA THR A 88 -5.54 12.92 -11.60
C THR A 88 -4.09 12.86 -11.12
N GLU A 89 -3.16 13.42 -11.89
CA GLU A 89 -1.76 13.60 -11.49
C GLU A 89 -1.64 14.32 -10.14
N ASP A 90 -2.36 15.43 -9.96
CA ASP A 90 -2.41 16.20 -8.71
C ASP A 90 -2.87 15.36 -7.49
N MET A 91 -3.84 14.46 -7.66
CA MET A 91 -4.28 13.57 -6.59
C MET A 91 -3.19 12.56 -6.20
N VAL A 92 -2.46 12.05 -7.19
CA VAL A 92 -1.36 11.10 -6.97
C VAL A 92 -0.17 11.81 -6.33
N GLU A 93 0.20 13.00 -6.81
CA GLU A 93 1.29 13.81 -6.27
C GLU A 93 0.99 14.20 -4.81
N THR A 94 -0.22 14.72 -4.55
CA THR A 94 -0.66 15.11 -3.19
C THR A 94 -0.61 13.93 -2.22
N TYR A 95 -0.90 12.71 -2.68
CA TYR A 95 -0.85 11.51 -1.84
C TYR A 95 0.58 11.07 -1.51
N TRP A 96 1.44 10.94 -2.52
CA TRP A 96 2.78 10.40 -2.35
C TRP A 96 3.77 11.42 -1.75
N PHE A 97 3.57 12.71 -2.03
CA PHE A 97 4.45 13.82 -1.63
C PHE A 97 3.81 14.76 -0.60
N ASP A 98 3.02 14.21 0.32
CA ASP A 98 2.24 14.94 1.32
C ASP A 98 3.06 15.63 2.45
N GLY A 99 4.38 15.43 2.46
CA GLY A 99 5.29 15.94 3.50
C GLY A 99 5.17 15.25 4.87
N LYS A 100 4.46 14.12 4.96
CA LYS A 100 4.21 13.36 6.21
C LYS A 100 4.75 11.93 6.18
N ASP A 101 5.81 11.71 5.41
CA ASP A 101 6.48 10.42 5.23
C ASP A 101 5.57 9.33 4.61
N THR A 102 4.50 9.68 3.90
CA THR A 102 3.54 8.70 3.36
C THR A 102 4.21 7.71 2.40
N MET A 103 5.07 8.19 1.49
CA MET A 103 5.86 7.34 0.61
C MET A 103 6.72 6.32 1.38
N GLU A 104 7.47 6.78 2.38
CA GLU A 104 8.35 5.93 3.21
C GLU A 104 7.56 4.86 3.97
N LYS A 105 6.44 5.25 4.59
CA LYS A 105 5.56 4.32 5.31
C LYS A 105 4.97 3.28 4.37
N ASN A 106 4.50 3.70 3.20
CA ASN A 106 3.94 2.80 2.19
C ASN A 106 4.98 1.84 1.64
N PHE A 107 6.17 2.31 1.28
CA PHE A 107 7.23 1.44 0.80
C PHE A 107 7.63 0.40 1.84
N LEU A 108 7.77 0.80 3.10
CA LEU A 108 8.06 -0.14 4.19
C LEU A 108 6.91 -1.14 4.41
N PHE A 109 5.66 -0.67 4.41
CA PHE A 109 4.50 -1.54 4.57
C PHE A 109 4.39 -2.55 3.40
N ASN A 110 4.56 -2.07 2.17
CA ASN A 110 4.42 -2.86 0.96
C ASN A 110 5.51 -3.93 0.88
N VAL A 111 6.77 -3.61 1.23
CA VAL A 111 7.83 -4.61 1.26
C VAL A 111 7.57 -5.69 2.32
N ILE A 112 7.04 -5.32 3.50
CA ILE A 112 6.72 -6.30 4.55
C ILE A 112 5.67 -7.28 4.04
N TYR A 113 4.58 -6.78 3.46
CA TYR A 113 3.51 -7.64 2.95
C TYR A 113 3.97 -8.50 1.76
N LEU A 114 4.73 -7.95 0.81
CA LEU A 114 5.28 -8.73 -0.30
C LEU A 114 6.27 -9.78 0.18
N ALA A 115 7.08 -9.48 1.20
CA ALA A 115 8.00 -10.45 1.81
C ALA A 115 7.27 -11.63 2.45
N ILE A 116 6.12 -11.37 3.08
CA ILE A 116 5.30 -12.40 3.71
C ILE A 116 4.52 -13.21 2.68
N LEU A 117 3.94 -12.56 1.67
CA LEU A 117 2.97 -13.18 0.76
C LEU A 117 3.62 -13.83 -0.47
N VAL A 118 4.80 -13.38 -0.89
CA VAL A 118 5.54 -13.88 -2.06
C VAL A 118 6.91 -14.43 -1.62
N PRO A 119 6.99 -15.67 -1.09
CA PRO A 119 8.16 -16.13 -0.36
C PRO A 119 9.43 -16.30 -1.21
N ASN A 120 9.29 -16.47 -2.53
CA ASN A 120 10.43 -16.64 -3.42
C ASN A 120 11.02 -15.32 -3.96
N ALA A 121 10.40 -14.17 -3.69
CA ALA A 121 10.90 -12.89 -4.22
C ALA A 121 12.25 -12.51 -3.60
N LYS A 122 13.28 -12.15 -4.37
CA LYS A 122 14.63 -11.83 -3.88
C LYS A 122 14.86 -10.35 -3.66
N THR A 123 14.20 -9.50 -4.44
CA THR A 123 14.39 -8.04 -4.41
C THR A 123 13.04 -7.36 -4.61
N TYR A 124 12.88 -6.20 -3.97
CA TYR A 124 11.71 -5.34 -4.08
C TYR A 124 12.16 -3.96 -4.53
N GLU A 125 11.50 -3.43 -5.56
CA GLU A 125 11.71 -2.09 -6.08
C GLU A 125 10.37 -1.36 -6.19
N PHE A 126 10.28 -0.15 -5.65
CA PHE A 126 9.11 0.70 -5.76
C PHE A 126 9.50 2.04 -6.36
N GLN A 127 8.79 2.43 -7.42
CA GLN A 127 9.01 3.69 -8.10
C GLN A 127 7.73 4.52 -8.11
N VAL A 128 7.85 5.79 -7.74
CA VAL A 128 6.83 6.83 -7.89
C VAL A 128 7.52 8.02 -8.55
N GLU A 129 7.12 8.37 -9.78
CA GLU A 129 7.80 9.40 -10.58
C GLU A 129 9.33 9.16 -10.67
N ASN A 130 10.14 10.12 -10.20
CA ASN A 130 11.59 10.06 -10.15
C ASN A 130 12.14 9.46 -8.85
N LYS A 131 11.27 9.04 -7.92
CA LYS A 131 11.65 8.43 -6.65
C LYS A 131 11.66 6.93 -6.75
N ASN A 132 12.80 6.32 -6.38
CA ASN A 132 12.98 4.87 -6.38
C ASN A 132 13.52 4.36 -5.05
N PHE A 133 12.91 3.30 -4.54
CA PHE A 133 13.37 2.56 -3.37
C PHE A 133 13.63 1.11 -3.75
N THR A 134 14.76 0.56 -3.30
CA THR A 134 15.11 -0.84 -3.53
C THR A 134 15.65 -1.48 -2.27
N ILE A 135 15.20 -2.70 -1.97
CA ILE A 135 15.68 -3.49 -0.85
C ILE A 135 15.64 -4.99 -1.18
N LYS A 136 16.62 -5.74 -0.68
CA LYS A 136 16.67 -7.19 -0.82
C LYS A 136 15.82 -7.89 0.24
N ARG A 137 15.34 -9.09 -0.08
CA ARG A 137 14.58 -9.94 0.85
C ARG A 137 15.35 -10.24 2.14
N GLU A 138 16.61 -10.60 2.04
CA GLU A 138 17.44 -10.96 3.20
C GLU A 138 17.48 -9.83 4.25
N GLU A 139 17.54 -8.58 3.79
CA GLU A 139 17.59 -7.40 4.64
C GLU A 139 16.26 -7.16 5.37
N ILE A 140 15.13 -7.22 4.66
CA ILE A 140 13.82 -7.04 5.31
C ILE A 140 13.46 -8.24 6.19
N LEU A 141 13.84 -9.46 5.81
CA LEU A 141 13.61 -10.64 6.66
C LEU A 141 14.41 -10.57 7.96
N SER A 142 15.67 -10.12 7.93
CA SER A 142 16.45 -9.93 9.16
C SER A 142 15.73 -9.00 10.15
N VAL A 143 15.14 -7.92 9.65
CA VAL A 143 14.34 -6.99 10.46
C VAL A 143 13.08 -7.68 11.00
N LEU A 144 12.37 -8.45 10.16
CA LEU A 144 11.13 -9.11 10.55
C LEU A 144 11.35 -10.20 11.60
N TYR A 145 12.42 -11.00 11.46
CA TYR A 145 12.80 -11.99 12.47
C TYR A 145 13.19 -11.36 13.80
N GLU A 146 13.82 -10.17 13.80
CA GLU A 146 14.15 -9.45 15.03
C GLU A 146 12.91 -8.83 15.70
N LYS A 147 11.97 -8.30 14.90
CA LYS A 147 10.81 -7.58 15.44
C LYS A 147 9.64 -8.47 15.81
N PHE A 148 9.54 -9.68 15.24
CA PHE A 148 8.39 -10.56 15.39
C PHE A 148 8.83 -11.99 15.72
N ASP A 149 8.76 -12.35 17.00
CA ASP A 149 9.15 -13.68 17.50
C ASP A 149 8.36 -14.83 16.84
N ASP A 150 7.13 -14.56 16.40
CA ASP A 150 6.23 -15.50 15.73
C ASP A 150 6.26 -15.41 14.20
N PHE A 151 7.25 -14.71 13.63
CA PHE A 151 7.39 -14.60 12.18
C PHE A 151 7.58 -15.99 11.53
N PRO A 152 6.83 -16.33 10.45
CA PRO A 152 6.95 -17.63 9.80
C PRO A 152 8.35 -17.88 9.23
N LYS A 153 8.92 -19.05 9.50
CA LYS A 153 10.23 -19.45 8.97
C LYS A 153 10.08 -20.22 7.67
N GLU A 154 10.90 -19.89 6.67
CA GLU A 154 11.11 -20.67 5.44
C GLU A 154 9.84 -21.35 4.87
N GLU A 155 9.71 -22.66 5.07
CA GLU A 155 8.58 -23.47 4.59
C GLU A 155 7.21 -22.98 5.08
N ASP A 156 7.14 -22.39 6.28
CA ASP A 156 5.91 -21.87 6.85
C ASP A 156 5.38 -20.63 6.13
N MET A 157 6.24 -19.92 5.39
CA MET A 157 5.82 -18.80 4.53
C MET A 157 5.00 -19.28 3.33
N TRP A 158 5.09 -20.56 2.95
CA TRP A 158 4.23 -21.17 1.94
C TRP A 158 2.90 -21.67 2.55
N ASN A 159 2.82 -21.79 3.87
CA ASN A 159 1.62 -22.24 4.55
C ASN A 159 0.64 -21.09 4.74
N LYS A 160 -0.37 -21.02 3.86
CA LYS A 160 -1.47 -20.04 3.91
C LYS A 160 -2.08 -19.86 5.30
N ARG A 161 -2.27 -20.93 6.09
CA ARG A 161 -2.87 -20.81 7.43
C ARG A 161 -1.93 -20.08 8.39
N LYS A 162 -0.64 -20.43 8.38
CA LYS A 162 0.37 -19.81 9.25
C LYS A 162 0.59 -18.34 8.87
N VAL A 163 0.72 -18.05 7.57
CA VAL A 163 0.85 -16.68 7.06
C VAL A 163 -0.34 -15.80 7.45
N LEU A 164 -1.57 -16.29 7.23
CA LEU A 164 -2.75 -15.50 7.58
C LEU A 164 -2.92 -15.32 9.08
N LYS A 165 -2.60 -16.34 9.88
CA LYS A 165 -2.58 -16.20 11.34
C LYS A 165 -1.58 -15.10 11.75
N PHE A 166 -0.35 -15.14 11.22
CA PHE A 166 0.66 -14.12 11.49
C PHE A 166 0.17 -12.71 11.15
N LEU A 167 -0.36 -12.51 9.94
CA LEU A 167 -0.88 -11.20 9.51
C LEU A 167 -2.04 -10.72 10.38
N ASN A 168 -2.98 -11.60 10.73
CA ASN A 168 -4.11 -11.25 11.60
C ASN A 168 -3.65 -10.84 13.01
N ASP A 169 -2.76 -11.64 13.61
CA ASP A 169 -2.32 -11.41 14.98
C ASP A 169 -1.39 -10.19 15.09
N ASN A 170 -0.64 -9.89 14.02
CA ASN A 170 0.39 -8.84 14.03
C ASN A 170 0.03 -7.57 13.24
N ASN A 171 -1.13 -7.47 12.56
CA ASN A 171 -1.46 -6.30 11.73
C ASN A 171 -1.28 -4.97 12.48
N LYS A 172 -1.79 -4.87 13.71
CA LYS A 172 -1.63 -3.67 14.55
C LYS A 172 -0.17 -3.41 14.95
N LYS A 173 0.64 -4.45 15.11
CA LYS A 173 2.08 -4.33 15.44
C LYS A 173 2.87 -3.90 14.21
N ILE A 174 2.56 -4.43 13.01
CA ILE A 174 3.11 -3.97 11.73
C ILE A 174 2.76 -2.48 11.53
N ASN A 175 1.50 -2.08 11.73
CA ASN A 175 1.09 -0.68 11.60
C ASN A 175 1.85 0.25 12.56
N ARG A 176 2.07 -0.16 13.81
CA ARG A 176 2.91 0.62 14.74
C ARG A 176 4.37 0.67 14.29
N PHE A 177 4.90 -0.45 13.82
CA PHE A 177 6.27 -0.57 13.37
C PHE A 177 6.58 0.32 12.16
N VAL A 178 5.72 0.33 11.13
CA VAL A 178 5.91 1.21 9.98
C VAL A 178 5.77 2.69 10.34
N ASN A 179 5.04 3.01 11.42
CA ASN A 179 4.89 4.36 11.94
C ASN A 179 6.02 4.80 12.88
N ASP A 180 6.95 3.91 13.27
CA ASP A 180 8.15 4.27 14.02
C ASP A 180 9.09 5.15 13.18
N LYS A 181 9.20 6.42 13.57
CA LYS A 181 9.97 7.43 12.83
C LYS A 181 11.47 7.19 12.89
N ASP A 182 11.99 6.74 14.03
CA ASP A 182 13.42 6.53 14.22
C ASP A 182 13.88 5.30 13.44
N PHE A 183 13.07 4.24 13.45
CA PHE A 183 13.31 3.08 12.60
C PHE A 183 13.27 3.43 11.11
N ARG A 184 12.23 4.14 10.63
CA ARG A 184 12.17 4.57 9.21
C ARG A 184 13.41 5.37 8.84
N LYS A 185 13.78 6.37 9.65
CA LYS A 185 14.97 7.19 9.41
C LYS A 185 16.23 6.34 9.31
N SER A 186 16.43 5.39 10.23
CA SER A 186 17.56 4.45 10.19
C SER A 186 17.55 3.59 8.92
N LEU A 187 16.38 3.04 8.56
CA LEU A 187 16.23 2.18 7.39
C LEU A 187 16.54 2.94 6.09
N PHE A 188 15.96 4.13 5.90
CA PHE A 188 16.14 4.91 4.67
C PHE A 188 17.47 5.66 4.61
N VAL A 189 18.23 5.76 5.71
CA VAL A 189 19.67 6.11 5.64
C VAL A 189 20.48 4.96 5.02
N LYS A 190 20.17 3.70 5.38
CA LYS A 190 20.85 2.52 4.82
C LYS A 190 20.38 2.23 3.39
N TYR A 191 19.10 2.43 3.12
CA TYR A 191 18.42 2.17 1.85
C TYR A 191 17.69 3.42 1.35
N PRO A 192 18.43 4.42 0.83
CA PRO A 192 17.84 5.70 0.46
C PRO A 192 16.85 5.58 -0.68
N ILE A 193 15.76 6.35 -0.58
CA ILE A 193 14.89 6.67 -1.71
C ILE A 193 15.65 7.67 -2.57
N LYS A 194 16.01 7.26 -3.79
CA LYS A 194 16.76 8.08 -4.76
C LYS A 194 15.78 8.89 -5.59
#